data_AF-A0A0D2LTY3-F1
#
_entry.id   AF-A0A0D2LTY3-F1
#
_cell.length_a   1.000
_cell.length_b   1.000
_cell.length_c   1.000
_cell.angle_alpha   90.00
_cell.angle_beta   90.00
_cell.angle_gamma   90.00
#
_symmetry.space_group_name_H-M   'P 1'
#
loop_
_entity.id
_entity.type
_entity.pdbx_description
1 polymer ?
#
loop_
_entity_poly.entity_id
_entity_poly.type
_entity_poly.pdbx_seq_one_letter_code
_entity_poly.pdbx_strand_id
1 'polypeptide(L)'
;MQTTLDTDSEATVHQFERPEYGNTSPFQLLPDDVLGEILIACVDKSKHPTFDTKTAPMLLTRISSHIRSVALQTPYLWTAIHVEFGHRGAVERDEWTGAVTHKKWTKSLVRHTRQQHAELRRWLLFRSGILPLSISITERAESHGRRGRKFSLEIMEILLACYRR
;
A
#
# COMPACT_ATOMS: atom_id res chain seq x y z
N MET A 1 80.11 -0.08 5.84
CA MET A 1 79.39 1.05 5.20
C MET A 1 78.01 0.55 4.82
N GLN A 2 77.01 1.27 5.30
CA GLN A 2 75.57 1.06 5.20
C GLN A 2 75.08 1.13 3.74
N THR A 3 74.18 0.25 3.33
CA THR A 3 73.11 0.59 2.37
C THR A 3 71.90 -0.30 2.64
N THR A 4 70.94 0.29 3.33
CA THR A 4 69.53 -0.10 3.40
C THR A 4 68.83 0.33 2.11
N LEU A 5 68.08 -0.57 1.47
CA LEU A 5 67.00 -0.28 0.54
C LEU A 5 65.81 -1.08 1.09
N ASP A 6 64.84 -0.43 1.75
CA ASP A 6 63.68 0.24 1.13
C ASP A 6 62.90 -0.75 0.25
N THR A 7 61.61 -1.02 0.45
CA THR A 7 60.61 -0.47 1.37
C THR A 7 59.42 -1.44 1.25
N ASP A 8 58.80 -1.80 2.38
CA ASP A 8 57.51 -2.48 2.43
C ASP A 8 56.47 -1.75 1.58
N SER A 9 56.09 -2.33 0.45
CA SER A 9 54.85 -1.98 -0.25
C SER A 9 53.76 -2.97 0.18
N GLU A 10 53.42 -2.95 1.47
CA GLU A 10 52.24 -3.65 1.95
C GLU A 10 51.03 -2.79 1.64
N ALA A 11 50.42 -3.06 0.49
CA ALA A 11 49.13 -2.51 0.10
C ALA A 11 48.14 -2.82 1.22
N THR A 12 47.82 -1.82 2.03
CA THR A 12 46.77 -1.88 3.04
C THR A 12 45.45 -2.09 2.31
N VAL A 13 45.09 -3.36 2.14
CA VAL A 13 43.72 -3.76 1.86
C VAL A 13 42.93 -3.22 3.04
N HIS A 14 42.21 -2.12 2.83
CA HIS A 14 41.21 -1.66 3.78
C HIS A 14 40.15 -2.75 3.85
N GLN A 15 40.39 -3.70 4.75
CA GLN A 15 39.47 -4.72 5.14
C GLN A 15 38.22 -3.97 5.59
N PHE A 16 37.16 -4.04 4.78
CA PHE A 16 35.85 -3.56 5.16
C PHE A 16 35.40 -4.48 6.29
N GLU A 17 35.80 -4.15 7.52
CA GLU A 17 35.35 -4.80 8.73
C GLU A 17 33.83 -4.70 8.73
N ARG A 18 33.19 -5.81 8.36
CA ARG A 18 31.74 -5.93 8.32
C ARG A 18 31.31 -5.81 9.79
N PRO A 19 30.63 -4.74 10.20
CA PRO A 19 30.29 -4.57 11.61
C PRO A 19 29.49 -5.78 12.07
N GLU A 20 29.72 -6.19 13.31
CA GLU A 20 28.95 -7.27 13.95
C GLU A 20 27.53 -6.75 14.21
N TYR A 21 26.73 -6.72 13.14
CA TYR A 21 25.31 -6.41 13.19
C TYR A 21 24.61 -7.62 13.82
N GLY A 22 24.64 -7.72 15.14
CA GLY A 22 23.85 -8.70 15.88
C GLY A 22 22.38 -8.59 15.48
N ASN A 23 21.90 -9.56 14.70
CA ASN A 23 20.51 -9.77 14.27
C ASN A 23 19.74 -8.57 13.67
N THR A 24 20.42 -7.49 13.27
CA THR A 24 19.75 -6.33 12.68
C THR A 24 19.56 -6.56 11.17
N SER A 25 18.33 -6.38 10.72
CA SER A 25 18.00 -6.47 9.30
C SER A 25 18.75 -5.37 8.53
N PRO A 26 19.28 -5.63 7.32
CA PRO A 26 19.90 -4.58 6.50
C PRO A 26 19.00 -3.36 6.28
N PHE A 27 17.68 -3.56 6.24
CA PHE A 27 16.70 -2.48 6.11
C PHE A 27 16.60 -1.56 7.33
N GLN A 28 17.08 -1.98 8.50
CA GLN A 28 17.13 -1.14 9.71
C GLN A 28 18.39 -0.25 9.77
N LEU A 29 19.37 -0.53 8.92
CA LEU A 29 20.60 0.26 8.81
C LEU A 29 20.47 1.38 7.78
N LEU A 30 19.42 1.35 6.96
CA LEU A 30 19.16 2.37 5.94
C LEU A 30 18.56 3.61 6.58
N PRO A 31 18.97 4.81 6.15
CA PRO A 31 18.23 6.04 6.40
C PRO A 31 16.77 5.94 5.92
N ASP A 32 15.84 6.55 6.67
CA ASP A 32 14.40 6.48 6.40
C ASP A 32 14.01 7.01 5.01
N ASP A 33 14.72 8.03 4.51
CA ASP A 33 14.55 8.60 3.17
C ASP A 33 14.95 7.60 2.07
N VAL A 34 16.10 6.95 2.22
CA VAL A 34 16.57 5.91 1.29
C VAL A 34 15.62 4.72 1.31
N LEU A 35 15.18 4.29 2.49
CA LEU A 35 14.19 3.22 2.60
C LEU A 35 12.87 3.62 1.95
N GLY A 36 12.41 4.86 2.13
CA GLY A 36 11.22 5.41 1.48
C GLY A 36 11.27 5.30 -0.05
N GLU A 37 12.40 5.70 -0.65
CA GLU A 37 12.61 5.59 -2.11
C GLU A 37 12.60 4.13 -2.59
N ILE A 38 13.22 3.22 -1.84
CA ILE A 38 13.17 1.78 -2.15
C ILE A 38 11.73 1.29 -2.12
N LEU A 39 10.95 1.66 -1.10
CA LEU A 39 9.55 1.28 -0.99
C LEU A 39 8.71 1.81 -2.15
N ILE A 40 8.96 3.05 -2.60
CA ILE A 40 8.30 3.64 -3.78
C ILE A 40 8.64 2.83 -5.04
N ALA A 41 9.90 2.41 -5.20
CA ALA A 41 10.32 1.59 -6.32
C ALA A 41 9.69 0.18 -6.32
N CYS A 42 9.27 -0.33 -5.16
CA CYS A 42 8.57 -1.60 -5.04
C CYS A 42 7.08 -1.54 -5.41
N VAL A 43 6.50 -0.36 -5.61
CA VAL A 43 5.10 -0.23 -6.04
C VAL A 43 5.02 -0.50 -7.55
N ASP A 44 4.09 -1.36 -7.94
CA ASP A 44 3.81 -1.63 -9.34
C ASP A 44 3.23 -0.38 -10.01
N LYS A 45 4.01 0.23 -10.92
CA LYS A 45 3.64 1.47 -11.62
C LYS A 45 2.64 1.24 -12.76
N SER A 46 2.39 -0.02 -13.14
CA SER A 46 1.46 -0.35 -14.23
C SER A 46 0.00 -0.30 -13.81
N LYS A 47 -0.28 -0.33 -12.50
CA LYS A 47 -1.64 -0.38 -11.96
C LYS A 47 -1.79 0.52 -10.74
N HIS A 48 -2.98 1.09 -10.59
CA HIS A 48 -3.35 1.76 -9.35
C HIS A 48 -3.43 0.74 -8.21
N PRO A 49 -2.81 0.99 -7.05
CA PRO A 49 -2.87 0.06 -5.94
C PRO A 49 -4.27 -0.01 -5.35
N THR A 50 -4.62 -1.17 -4.79
CA THR A 50 -5.93 -1.42 -4.17
C THR A 50 -5.78 -1.53 -2.65
N PHE A 51 -6.89 -1.73 -1.95
CA PHE A 51 -6.89 -2.08 -0.52
C PHE A 51 -6.39 -3.50 -0.22
N ASP A 52 -6.01 -4.28 -1.24
CA ASP A 52 -5.52 -5.64 -1.02
C ASP A 52 -4.21 -5.62 -0.23
N THR A 53 -4.26 -6.21 0.96
CA THR A 53 -3.13 -6.35 1.86
C THR A 53 -1.97 -7.20 1.31
N LYS A 54 -2.18 -7.88 0.17
CA LYS A 54 -1.15 -8.64 -0.55
C LYS A 54 -0.39 -7.80 -1.58
N THR A 55 -0.85 -6.58 -1.84
CA THR A 55 -0.24 -5.68 -2.83
C THR A 55 0.36 -4.45 -2.15
N ALA A 56 1.45 -3.91 -2.71
CA ALA A 56 1.98 -2.62 -2.28
C ALA A 56 0.97 -1.50 -2.61
N PRO A 57 0.88 -0.44 -1.78
CA PRO A 57 1.67 -0.15 -0.58
C PRO A 57 1.18 -0.87 0.68
N MET A 58 -0.01 -1.49 0.67
CA MET A 58 -0.59 -2.12 1.87
C MET A 58 0.29 -3.24 2.44
N LEU A 59 0.88 -4.07 1.57
CA LEU A 59 1.81 -5.12 1.97
C LEU A 59 3.01 -4.58 2.75
N LEU A 60 3.56 -3.44 2.31
CA LEU A 60 4.74 -2.82 2.94
C LEU A 60 4.45 -2.41 4.39
N THR A 61 3.21 -2.02 4.68
CA THR A 61 2.77 -1.71 6.06
C THR A 61 2.65 -2.93 6.97
N ARG A 62 2.94 -4.14 6.50
CA ARG A 62 2.78 -5.40 7.26
C ARG A 62 4.08 -6.16 7.51
N ILE A 63 5.20 -5.74 6.93
CA ILE A 63 6.47 -6.48 6.98
C ILE A 63 7.15 -6.36 8.35
N SER A 64 7.45 -5.13 8.79
CA SER A 64 8.06 -4.85 10.09
C SER A 64 7.52 -3.54 10.67
N SER A 65 7.76 -3.27 11.95
CA SER A 65 7.39 -2.00 12.59
C SER A 65 8.10 -0.81 11.93
N HIS A 66 9.39 -0.94 11.64
CA HIS A 66 10.20 0.10 11.02
C HIS A 66 9.73 0.42 9.59
N ILE A 67 9.61 -0.61 8.73
CA ILE A 67 9.11 -0.44 7.35
C ILE A 67 7.69 0.15 7.36
N ARG A 68 6.83 -0.28 8.29
CA ARG A 68 5.49 0.30 8.44
C ARG A 68 5.58 1.80 8.74
N SER A 69 6.44 2.22 9.67
CA SER A 69 6.60 3.63 10.01
C SER A 69 7.00 4.46 8.78
N VAL A 70 8.05 4.03 8.09
CA VAL A 70 8.55 4.70 6.88
C VAL A 70 7.50 4.72 5.77
N ALA A 71 6.83 3.59 5.52
CA ALA A 71 5.78 3.51 4.53
C ALA A 71 4.62 4.47 4.81
N LEU A 72 4.20 4.61 6.08
CA LEU A 72 3.14 5.53 6.48
C LEU A 72 3.55 7.01 6.38
N GLN A 73 4.84 7.30 6.58
CA GLN A 73 5.40 8.65 6.54
C GLN A 73 5.82 9.11 5.14
N THR A 74 5.82 8.21 4.15
CA THR A 74 6.22 8.51 2.76
C THR A 74 4.98 8.78 1.90
N PRO A 75 4.57 10.05 1.67
CA PRO A 75 3.26 10.34 1.09
C PRO A 75 3.13 9.91 -0.37
N TYR A 76 4.26 9.90 -1.11
CA TYR A 76 4.32 9.48 -2.51
C TYR A 76 3.80 8.04 -2.73
N LEU A 77 3.97 7.13 -1.75
CA LEU A 77 3.42 5.77 -1.81
C LEU A 77 1.90 5.72 -1.90
N TRP A 78 1.23 6.78 -1.45
CA TRP A 78 -0.22 6.84 -1.29
C TRP A 78 -0.88 7.76 -2.34
N THR A 79 -0.15 8.19 -3.36
CA THR A 79 -0.63 9.14 -4.38
C THR A 79 -1.55 8.53 -5.44
N ALA A 80 -1.63 7.20 -5.51
CA ALA A 80 -2.49 6.50 -6.45
C ALA A 80 -3.41 5.53 -5.70
N ILE A 81 -4.66 5.37 -6.15
CA ILE A 81 -5.54 4.31 -5.63
C ILE A 81 -6.59 3.89 -6.65
N HIS A 82 -6.90 2.59 -6.70
CA HIS A 82 -8.07 2.03 -7.36
C HIS A 82 -9.17 1.72 -6.35
N VAL A 83 -10.34 2.30 -6.56
CA VAL A 83 -11.52 2.08 -5.72
C VAL A 83 -12.58 1.34 -6.54
N GLU A 84 -12.75 0.06 -6.22
CA GLU A 84 -13.86 -0.73 -6.72
C GLU A 84 -15.06 -0.58 -5.78
N PHE A 85 -16.22 -0.19 -6.30
CA PHE A 85 -17.46 -0.22 -5.54
C PHE A 85 -18.54 -1.05 -6.23
N GLY A 86 -19.29 -1.78 -5.41
CA GLY A 86 -20.35 -2.66 -5.85
C GLY A 86 -20.52 -3.83 -4.89
N HIS A 87 -21.67 -4.49 -4.96
CA HIS A 87 -21.98 -5.62 -4.10
C HIS A 87 -21.12 -6.81 -4.52
N ARG A 88 -20.27 -7.33 -3.63
CA ARG A 88 -19.79 -8.72 -3.70
C ARG A 88 -20.95 -9.64 -3.31
N GLY A 89 -22.06 -9.51 -4.01
CA GLY A 89 -23.10 -10.51 -3.98
C GLY A 89 -22.47 -11.72 -4.65
N ALA A 90 -22.32 -12.81 -3.91
CA ALA A 90 -22.24 -14.09 -4.60
C ALA A 90 -23.58 -14.20 -5.34
N VAL A 91 -23.58 -13.87 -6.61
CA VAL A 91 -24.60 -14.30 -7.54
C VAL A 91 -24.37 -15.79 -7.65
N GLU A 92 -25.15 -16.52 -6.88
CA GLU A 92 -25.29 -17.95 -7.10
C GLU A 92 -26.28 -18.05 -8.25
N ARG A 93 -25.75 -18.26 -9.45
CA ARG A 93 -26.56 -18.65 -10.59
C ARG A 93 -26.88 -20.11 -10.36
N ASP A 94 -28.14 -20.40 -10.09
CA ASP A 94 -28.60 -21.77 -10.04
C ASP A 94 -28.42 -22.39 -11.44
N GLU A 95 -27.57 -23.41 -11.56
CA GLU A 95 -27.20 -24.02 -12.85
C GLU A 95 -28.38 -24.66 -13.57
N TRP A 96 -29.44 -25.03 -12.84
CA TRP A 96 -30.58 -25.77 -13.39
C TRP A 96 -31.73 -24.86 -13.82
N THR A 97 -31.96 -23.77 -13.09
CA THR A 97 -33.07 -22.83 -13.31
C THR A 97 -32.63 -21.52 -13.96
N GLY A 98 -31.32 -21.24 -14.00
CA GLY A 98 -30.78 -19.95 -14.42
C GLY A 98 -31.13 -18.81 -13.46
N ALA A 99 -31.79 -19.10 -12.33
CA ALA A 99 -32.21 -18.10 -11.38
C ALA A 99 -30.99 -17.45 -10.70
N VAL A 100 -30.91 -16.13 -10.80
CA VAL A 100 -29.90 -15.33 -10.11
C VAL A 100 -30.38 -15.09 -8.69
N THR A 101 -29.80 -15.82 -7.73
CA THR A 101 -30.11 -15.59 -6.31
C THR A 101 -29.14 -14.57 -5.74
N HIS A 102 -29.65 -13.39 -5.41
CA HIS A 102 -28.85 -12.38 -4.72
C HIS A 102 -28.67 -12.78 -3.24
N LYS A 103 -27.46 -13.20 -2.83
CA LYS A 103 -27.18 -13.41 -1.40
C LYS A 103 -27.43 -12.11 -0.61
N LYS A 104 -28.26 -12.24 0.43
CA LYS A 104 -28.52 -11.17 1.40
C LYS A 104 -27.21 -10.67 1.99
N TRP A 105 -27.17 -9.37 2.22
CA TRP A 105 -26.06 -8.66 2.83
C TRP A 105 -25.66 -9.30 4.17
N THR A 106 -24.46 -9.87 4.26
CA THR A 106 -23.97 -10.50 5.49
C THR A 106 -23.32 -9.47 6.41
N LYS A 107 -23.34 -9.70 7.72
CA LYS A 107 -22.61 -8.87 8.71
C LYS A 107 -21.12 -8.72 8.37
N SER A 108 -20.53 -9.75 7.75
CA SER A 108 -19.14 -9.74 7.28
C SER A 108 -18.91 -8.69 6.18
N LEU A 109 -19.82 -8.63 5.20
CA LEU A 109 -19.72 -7.64 4.12
C LEU A 109 -19.84 -6.20 4.65
N VAL A 110 -20.75 -5.96 5.60
CA VAL A 110 -20.86 -4.64 6.27
C VAL A 110 -19.53 -4.24 6.92
N ARG A 111 -18.89 -5.17 7.63
CA ARG A 111 -17.61 -4.95 8.30
C ARG A 111 -16.52 -4.64 7.28
N HIS A 112 -16.46 -5.41 6.19
CA HIS A 112 -15.51 -5.18 5.10
C HIS A 112 -15.68 -3.80 4.47
N THR A 113 -16.92 -3.40 4.16
CA THR A 113 -17.24 -2.08 3.60
C THR A 113 -16.83 -0.95 4.54
N ARG A 114 -17.12 -1.07 5.85
CA ARG A 114 -16.70 -0.08 6.85
C ARG A 114 -15.19 0.02 6.98
N GLN A 115 -14.50 -1.12 6.94
CA GLN A 115 -13.03 -1.16 6.97
C GLN A 115 -12.43 -0.48 5.73
N GLN A 116 -12.97 -0.77 4.54
CA GLN A 116 -12.55 -0.10 3.30
C GLN A 116 -12.77 1.41 3.37
N HIS A 117 -13.91 1.88 3.89
CA HIS A 117 -14.17 3.30 4.07
C HIS A 117 -13.16 3.97 5.03
N ALA A 118 -12.86 3.34 6.16
CA ALA A 118 -11.87 3.85 7.10
C ALA A 118 -10.46 3.90 6.51
N GLU A 119 -10.06 2.87 5.77
CA GLU A 119 -8.75 2.84 5.09
C GLU A 119 -8.70 3.83 3.93
N LEU A 120 -9.77 4.01 3.14
CA LEU A 120 -9.85 5.03 2.10
C LEU A 120 -9.65 6.43 2.70
N ARG A 121 -10.34 6.71 3.82
CA ARG A 121 -10.18 7.99 4.52
C ARG A 121 -8.75 8.18 5.01
N ARG A 122 -8.12 7.16 5.61
CA ARG A 122 -6.72 7.21 6.05
C ARG A 122 -5.78 7.45 4.89
N TRP A 123 -5.96 6.70 3.81
CA TRP A 123 -5.17 6.81 2.59
C TRP A 123 -5.23 8.22 2.02
N LEU A 124 -6.43 8.71 1.71
CA LEU A 124 -6.66 9.94 0.96
C LEU A 124 -6.51 11.22 1.81
N LEU A 125 -6.87 11.18 3.10
CA LEU A 125 -6.83 12.39 3.94
C LEU A 125 -5.58 12.50 4.81
N PHE A 126 -4.93 11.38 5.14
CA PHE A 126 -3.83 11.38 6.10
C PHE A 126 -2.49 10.98 5.48
N ARG A 127 -2.46 9.96 4.62
CA ARG A 127 -1.18 9.41 4.11
C ARG A 127 -0.68 10.11 2.86
N SER A 128 -1.55 10.41 1.89
CA SER A 128 -1.16 11.13 0.67
C SER A 128 -0.80 12.60 0.91
N GLY A 129 -1.15 13.16 2.07
CA GLY A 129 -0.88 14.55 2.42
C GLY A 129 -1.60 15.51 1.47
N ILE A 130 -0.82 16.40 0.85
CA ILE A 130 -1.28 17.42 -0.13
C ILE A 130 -0.88 17.09 -1.58
N LEU A 131 -0.33 15.89 -1.81
CA LEU A 131 0.15 15.52 -3.14
C LEU A 131 -1.02 15.26 -4.09
N PRO A 132 -0.84 15.53 -5.40
CA PRO A 132 -1.86 15.24 -6.40
C PRO A 132 -2.19 13.74 -6.41
N LEU A 133 -3.48 13.44 -6.29
CA LEU A 133 -3.99 12.08 -6.23
C LEU A 133 -4.44 11.59 -7.61
N SER A 134 -3.98 10.40 -7.99
CA SER A 134 -4.49 9.66 -9.15
C SER A 134 -5.49 8.60 -8.68
N ILE A 135 -6.77 8.85 -8.92
CA ILE A 135 -7.85 7.98 -8.44
C ILE A 135 -8.51 7.31 -9.64
N SER A 136 -8.51 5.99 -9.65
CA SER A 136 -9.26 5.18 -10.61
C SER A 136 -10.46 4.56 -9.92
N ILE A 137 -11.62 4.63 -10.56
CA ILE A 137 -12.90 4.25 -9.96
C ILE A 137 -13.64 3.32 -10.90
N THR A 138 -14.09 2.17 -10.39
CA THR A 138 -14.92 1.24 -11.17
C THR A 138 -16.18 0.85 -10.40
N GLU A 139 -17.31 0.91 -11.10
CA GLU A 139 -18.59 0.41 -10.62
C GLU A 139 -18.78 -1.04 -11.06
N ARG A 140 -19.04 -1.93 -10.11
CA ARG A 140 -19.41 -3.31 -10.41
C ARG A 140 -20.89 -3.36 -10.80
N ALA A 141 -21.15 -3.75 -12.05
CA ALA A 141 -22.39 -3.56 -12.83
C ALA A 141 -23.71 -4.13 -12.24
N GLU A 142 -23.69 -4.86 -11.12
CA GLU A 142 -24.89 -5.56 -10.60
C GLU A 142 -25.44 -4.93 -9.31
N SER A 143 -25.05 -3.70 -8.99
CA SER A 143 -25.26 -3.09 -7.67
C SER A 143 -26.55 -2.28 -7.51
N HIS A 144 -27.61 -2.56 -8.29
CA HIS A 144 -28.92 -1.91 -8.24
C HIS A 144 -29.77 -2.25 -6.99
N GLY A 145 -29.22 -2.08 -5.80
CA GLY A 145 -29.93 -2.16 -4.52
C GLY A 145 -29.77 -0.88 -3.70
N ARG A 146 -30.80 -0.48 -2.93
CA ARG A 146 -30.81 0.76 -2.12
C ARG A 146 -29.58 0.94 -1.20
N ARG A 147 -28.93 -0.15 -0.78
CA ARG A 147 -27.71 -0.10 0.08
C ARG A 147 -26.41 0.13 -0.68
N GLY A 148 -26.31 -0.26 -1.95
CA GLY A 148 -25.14 0.06 -2.81
C GLY A 148 -24.97 1.57 -2.99
N ARG A 149 -26.10 2.27 -3.14
CA ARG A 149 -26.15 3.74 -3.18
C ARG A 149 -25.60 4.42 -1.92
N LYS A 150 -25.75 3.81 -0.74
CA LYS A 150 -25.23 4.42 0.50
C LYS A 150 -23.71 4.42 0.53
N PHE A 151 -23.08 3.34 0.08
CA PHE A 151 -21.63 3.25 0.04
C PHE A 151 -21.01 4.16 -1.01
N SER A 152 -21.62 4.28 -2.19
CA SER A 152 -21.15 5.21 -3.21
C SER A 152 -21.24 6.66 -2.71
N LEU A 153 -22.30 7.03 -1.99
CA LEU A 153 -22.40 8.35 -1.35
C LEU A 153 -21.29 8.60 -0.32
N GLU A 154 -20.99 7.62 0.55
CA GLU A 154 -19.91 7.74 1.55
C GLU A 154 -18.52 7.89 0.88
N ILE A 155 -18.24 7.17 -0.20
CA ILE A 155 -17.01 7.36 -1.00
C ILE A 155 -16.99 8.75 -1.60
N MET A 156 -18.09 9.20 -2.21
CA MET A 156 -18.19 10.52 -2.83
C MET A 156 -17.98 11.63 -1.80
N GLU A 157 -18.47 11.48 -0.56
CA GLU A 157 -18.17 12.42 0.52
C GLU A 157 -16.66 12.53 0.82
N ILE A 158 -15.95 11.40 0.86
CA ILE A 158 -14.49 11.41 1.03
C ILE A 158 -13.82 12.11 -0.16
N LEU A 159 -14.21 11.79 -1.39
CA LEU A 159 -13.64 12.40 -2.59
C LEU A 159 -13.88 13.92 -2.62
N LEU A 160 -15.09 14.37 -2.27
CA LEU A 160 -15.43 15.79 -2.14
C LEU A 160 -14.62 16.47 -1.02
N ALA A 161 -14.36 15.77 0.09
CA ALA A 161 -13.48 16.28 1.14
C ALA A 161 -12.02 16.43 0.69
N CYS A 162 -11.57 15.58 -0.24
CA CYS A 162 -10.23 15.69 -0.85
C CYS A 162 -10.14 16.86 -1.83
N TYR A 163 -11.21 17.12 -2.60
CA TYR A 163 -11.25 18.22 -3.57
C TYR A 163 -11.20 19.61 -2.93
N ARG A 164 -11.63 19.76 -1.67
CA ARG A 164 -11.68 21.05 -0.96
C ARG A 164 -10.37 21.45 -0.28
N ARG A 165 -9.30 20.65 -0.41
CA ARG A 165 -7.96 20.97 0.11
C ARG A 165 -7.13 21.65 -0.97
#